data_AF-A0A080M588-F1
#
_entry.id   AF-A0A080M588-F1
#
_cell.length_a   1.000
_cell.length_b   1.000
_cell.length_c   1.000
_cell.angle_alpha   90.00
_cell.angle_beta   90.00
_cell.angle_gamma   90.00
#
_symmetry.space_group_name_H-M   'P 1'
#
loop_
_entity.id
_entity.type
_entity.pdbx_description
1 polymer ?
#
loop_
_entity_poly.entity_id
_entity_poly.type
_entity_poly.pdbx_seq_one_letter_code
_entity_poly.pdbx_strand_id
1 'polypeptide(L)'
;MSADSRDFFISYTRADQGWAEWIAWQLKEASYSLRIQAWDFHAGGDFIGEMHRALKTSRRTIAVLSPEYFASEFAQAEWRAAWALDPTGEKRSLLPVRVADCRPDGLLASRIYVDLVGLDEAAAKQKLLAGVSEQPPEPATAPGFPGDTTAAKAAAPAFPGLPPPLRMFRERLLAGGPPALPESALPEILRHSPRSFAEYRLARIAEWSQARYALDKRFTRLTLLLDQGPDAQGTRWQAQPQSFDDLREVLAAASETALVLLGPPGCGKSTLLRRLELDLALDALRAGEADPARFSFFVQLSRYRPPRPGEALPTPHEWLAREWAHRQPQLPAFAELLASGRLVLLLDAVNEIPHTDEADYRERIALWRDFLAELAHRGAGTRALFSCRSLDYSASLSTPELPVPHVRIEALSDPQVEQFLALYSAERGPALWRQLRGTPQLDLFRSPFYLKLLLAQAGDGRPALHGRAALFSGFVRQWGPAGAQSWRGGLGDVPDD
;
A
#
# COMPACT_ATOMS: atom_id res chain seq x y z
N MET A 1 -11.33 24.56 -42.20
CA MET A 1 -10.37 23.51 -41.80
C MET A 1 -9.37 23.37 -42.93
N SER A 2 -8.07 23.53 -42.68
CA SER A 2 -7.05 23.41 -43.73
C SER A 2 -6.96 21.96 -44.22
N ALA A 3 -6.57 21.77 -45.48
CA ALA A 3 -6.52 20.47 -46.16
C ALA A 3 -5.51 19.45 -45.58
N ASP A 4 -4.93 19.71 -44.40
CA ASP A 4 -3.83 18.93 -43.80
C ASP A 4 -4.12 18.52 -42.34
N SER A 5 -5.39 18.59 -41.91
CA SER A 5 -5.80 18.22 -40.55
C SER A 5 -6.07 16.71 -40.45
N ARG A 6 -5.51 16.05 -39.42
CA ARG A 6 -5.70 14.63 -39.11
C ARG A 6 -6.58 14.44 -37.88
N ASP A 7 -7.28 13.30 -37.77
CA ASP A 7 -8.12 12.99 -36.62
C ASP A 7 -7.27 12.67 -35.38
N PHE A 8 -6.22 11.85 -35.55
CA PHE A 8 -5.38 11.38 -34.45
C PHE A 8 -3.88 11.55 -34.69
N PHE A 9 -3.16 11.99 -33.65
CA PHE A 9 -1.72 11.78 -33.51
C PHE A 9 -1.46 10.73 -32.43
N ILE A 10 -0.62 9.71 -32.68
CA ILE A 10 -0.30 8.67 -31.70
C ILE A 10 1.08 8.94 -31.10
N SER A 11 1.10 9.32 -29.82
CA SER A 11 2.29 9.48 -28.99
C SER A 11 2.56 8.19 -28.22
N TYR A 12 3.77 7.67 -28.35
CA TYR A 12 4.21 6.40 -27.76
C TYR A 12 5.73 6.40 -27.53
N THR A 13 6.24 5.47 -26.71
CA THR A 13 7.68 5.25 -26.58
C THR A 13 8.14 4.13 -27.48
N ARG A 14 9.45 4.04 -27.75
CA ARG A 14 10.00 2.93 -28.55
C ARG A 14 9.63 1.54 -28.00
N ALA A 15 9.47 1.40 -26.68
CA ALA A 15 9.05 0.13 -26.06
C ALA A 15 7.62 -0.29 -26.43
N ASP A 16 6.76 0.69 -26.77
CA ASP A 16 5.34 0.51 -27.05
C ASP A 16 5.01 0.52 -28.55
N GLN A 17 6.03 0.48 -29.42
CA GLN A 17 5.83 0.63 -30.88
C GLN A 17 4.82 -0.37 -31.45
N GLY A 18 4.86 -1.64 -31.02
CA GLY A 18 3.91 -2.65 -31.50
C GLY A 18 2.45 -2.32 -31.14
N TRP A 19 2.21 -1.79 -29.94
CA TRP A 19 0.88 -1.33 -29.53
C TRP A 19 0.44 -0.09 -30.31
N ALA A 20 1.34 0.86 -30.52
CA ALA A 20 1.05 2.07 -31.27
C ALA A 20 0.70 1.77 -32.74
N GLU A 21 1.43 0.86 -33.39
CA GLU A 21 1.16 0.40 -34.75
C GLU A 21 -0.16 -0.37 -34.84
N TRP A 22 -0.46 -1.23 -33.86
CA TRP A 22 -1.74 -1.93 -33.81
C TRP A 22 -2.92 -0.96 -33.64
N ILE A 23 -2.81 0.00 -32.71
CA ILE A 23 -3.82 1.06 -32.53
C ILE A 23 -4.00 1.84 -33.84
N ALA A 24 -2.91 2.28 -34.48
CA ALA A 24 -2.97 2.97 -35.75
C ALA A 24 -3.68 2.13 -36.83
N TRP A 25 -3.39 0.83 -36.91
CA TRP A 25 -4.02 -0.06 -37.87
C TRP A 25 -5.53 -0.13 -37.68
N GLN A 26 -5.99 -0.36 -36.44
CA GLN A 26 -7.43 -0.44 -36.13
C GLN A 26 -8.16 0.87 -36.46
N LEU A 27 -7.54 2.01 -36.21
CA LEU A 27 -8.12 3.33 -36.52
C LEU A 27 -8.17 3.59 -38.03
N LYS A 28 -7.14 3.18 -38.77
CA LYS A 28 -7.12 3.27 -40.23
C LYS A 28 -8.20 2.39 -40.86
N GLU A 29 -8.41 1.17 -40.37
CA GLU A 29 -9.52 0.30 -40.82
C GLU A 29 -10.89 0.94 -40.56
N ALA A 30 -11.04 1.67 -39.45
CA ALA A 30 -12.24 2.44 -39.13
C ALA A 30 -12.33 3.79 -39.88
N SER A 31 -11.51 3.99 -40.92
CA SER A 31 -11.49 5.17 -41.79
C SER A 31 -11.10 6.49 -41.12
N TYR A 32 -10.41 6.45 -39.97
CA TYR A 32 -9.82 7.65 -39.36
C TYR A 32 -8.51 8.03 -40.04
N SER A 33 -8.27 9.34 -40.15
CA SER A 33 -7.00 9.91 -40.59
C SER A 33 -6.05 10.06 -39.40
N LEU A 34 -4.84 9.52 -39.49
CA LEU A 34 -3.90 9.52 -38.37
C LEU A 34 -2.47 9.87 -38.79
N ARG A 35 -1.65 10.20 -37.80
CA ARG A 35 -0.19 10.35 -37.92
C ARG A 35 0.51 9.57 -36.80
N ILE A 36 1.53 8.79 -37.15
CA ILE A 36 2.34 8.00 -36.23
C ILE A 36 3.82 8.03 -36.66
N GLN A 37 4.73 8.22 -35.69
CA GLN A 37 6.17 8.31 -35.96
C GLN A 37 6.68 7.12 -36.80
N ALA A 38 6.29 5.90 -36.46
CA ALA A 38 6.75 4.67 -37.13
C ALA A 38 6.50 4.64 -38.64
N TRP A 39 5.47 5.34 -39.14
CA TRP A 39 5.05 5.26 -40.55
C TRP A 39 5.34 6.53 -41.33
N ASP A 40 5.40 7.68 -40.67
CA ASP A 40 5.42 8.99 -41.33
C ASP A 40 6.80 9.69 -41.30
N PHE A 41 7.74 9.25 -40.45
CA PHE A 41 9.02 9.93 -40.23
C PHE A 41 10.12 9.30 -41.10
N HIS A 42 10.78 10.11 -41.91
CA HIS A 42 11.80 9.66 -42.88
C HIS A 42 13.23 9.97 -42.38
N ALA A 43 14.20 9.14 -42.75
CA ALA A 43 15.61 9.36 -42.42
C ALA A 43 16.09 10.70 -43.01
N GLY A 44 16.68 11.55 -42.15
CA GLY A 44 17.14 12.91 -42.51
C GLY A 44 16.18 14.05 -42.15
N GLY A 45 15.00 13.77 -41.58
CA GLY A 45 14.04 14.77 -41.13
C GLY A 45 14.32 15.37 -39.74
N ASP A 46 13.84 16.59 -39.49
CA ASP A 46 13.84 17.24 -38.18
C ASP A 46 12.76 16.63 -37.28
N PHE A 47 13.19 15.73 -36.39
CA PHE A 47 12.33 15.02 -35.45
C PHE A 47 11.48 15.95 -34.58
N ILE A 48 12.05 17.07 -34.11
CA ILE A 48 11.36 18.01 -33.21
C ILE A 48 10.35 18.85 -33.99
N GLY A 49 10.72 19.30 -35.20
CA GLY A 49 9.83 20.03 -36.09
C GLY A 49 8.63 19.21 -36.56
N GLU A 50 8.85 17.94 -36.92
CA GLU A 50 7.78 17.01 -37.34
C GLU A 50 6.83 16.68 -36.18
N MET A 51 7.34 16.55 -34.96
CA MET A 51 6.54 16.32 -33.75
C MET A 51 5.65 17.54 -33.42
N HIS A 52 6.23 18.75 -33.46
CA HIS A 52 5.48 20.00 -33.23
C HIS A 52 4.40 20.24 -34.28
N ARG A 53 4.68 19.87 -35.54
CA ARG A 53 3.69 19.92 -36.62
C ARG A 53 2.56 18.91 -36.36
N ALA A 54 2.88 17.67 -35.97
CA ALA A 54 1.89 16.63 -35.69
C ALA A 54 0.92 17.01 -34.56
N LEU A 55 1.42 17.65 -33.48
CA LEU A 55 0.58 18.16 -32.39
C LEU A 55 -0.32 19.34 -32.80
N LYS A 56 0.09 20.13 -33.81
CA LYS A 56 -0.70 21.28 -34.31
C LYS A 56 -1.73 20.90 -35.37
N THR A 57 -1.47 19.86 -36.16
CA THR A 57 -2.33 19.49 -37.28
C THR A 57 -3.31 18.36 -36.93
N SER A 58 -3.19 17.74 -35.76
CA SER A 58 -4.08 16.66 -35.32
C SER A 58 -5.17 17.17 -34.38
N ARG A 59 -6.41 16.69 -34.57
CA ARG A 59 -7.57 17.07 -33.76
C ARG A 59 -7.48 16.51 -32.34
N ARG A 60 -6.98 15.29 -32.19
CA ARG A 60 -6.81 14.60 -30.91
C ARG A 60 -5.46 13.86 -30.86
N THR A 61 -4.85 13.78 -29.70
CA THR A 61 -3.62 13.03 -29.44
C THR A 61 -3.93 11.81 -28.61
N ILE A 62 -3.59 10.63 -29.10
CA ILE A 62 -3.63 9.37 -28.37
C ILE A 62 -2.30 9.19 -27.64
N ALA A 63 -2.35 9.09 -26.31
CA ALA A 63 -1.18 8.79 -25.50
C ALA A 63 -1.19 7.30 -25.11
N VAL A 64 -0.23 6.52 -25.61
CA VAL A 64 -0.11 5.09 -25.33
C VAL A 64 0.58 4.90 -23.98
N LEU A 65 -0.21 4.66 -22.93
CA LEU A 65 0.28 4.61 -21.56
C LEU A 65 0.86 3.24 -21.21
N SER A 66 2.13 3.28 -20.78
CA SER A 66 2.93 2.18 -20.24
C SER A 66 3.86 2.71 -19.14
N PRO A 67 4.49 1.85 -18.32
CA PRO A 67 5.52 2.29 -17.37
C PRO A 67 6.64 3.12 -18.04
N GLU A 68 7.05 2.72 -19.25
CA GLU A 68 8.09 3.36 -20.06
C GLU A 68 7.63 4.73 -20.58
N TYR A 69 6.34 4.89 -20.90
CA TYR A 69 5.73 6.17 -21.26
C TYR A 69 5.81 7.18 -20.13
N PHE A 70 5.62 6.76 -18.88
CA PHE A 70 5.78 7.63 -17.72
C PHE A 70 7.25 7.94 -17.39
N ALA A 71 8.18 7.06 -17.71
CA ALA A 71 9.62 7.28 -17.50
C ALA A 71 10.26 8.21 -18.55
N SER A 72 9.60 8.46 -19.68
CA SER A 72 10.12 9.28 -20.78
C SER A 72 9.78 10.77 -20.59
N GLU A 73 10.80 11.60 -20.36
CA GLU A 73 10.65 13.07 -20.24
C GLU A 73 10.06 13.72 -21.50
N PHE A 74 10.34 13.14 -22.68
CA PHE A 74 9.82 13.62 -23.96
C PHE A 74 8.33 13.30 -24.13
N ALA A 75 7.91 12.07 -23.81
CA ALA A 75 6.50 11.68 -23.81
C ALA A 75 5.68 12.51 -22.79
N GLN A 76 6.30 12.87 -21.65
CA GLN A 76 5.69 13.78 -20.69
C GLN A 76 5.46 15.20 -21.24
N ALA A 77 6.37 15.73 -22.06
CA ALA A 77 6.20 17.05 -22.68
C ALA A 77 5.06 17.04 -23.74
N GLU A 78 4.91 15.94 -24.47
CA GLU A 78 3.92 15.79 -25.55
C GLU A 78 2.47 15.80 -25.05
N TRP A 79 2.12 14.99 -24.04
CA TRP A 79 0.76 15.00 -23.52
C TRP A 79 0.46 16.29 -22.73
N ARG A 80 1.47 16.91 -22.10
CA ARG A 80 1.32 18.22 -21.43
C ARG A 80 0.99 19.33 -22.41
N ALA A 81 1.54 19.31 -23.63
CA ALA A 81 1.20 20.26 -24.68
C ALA A 81 -0.26 20.10 -25.16
N ALA A 82 -0.72 18.85 -25.35
CA ALA A 82 -2.13 18.57 -25.67
C ALA A 82 -3.08 18.97 -24.53
N TRP A 83 -2.67 18.75 -23.28
CA TRP A 83 -3.42 19.17 -22.08
C TRP A 83 -3.53 20.69 -21.96
N ALA A 84 -2.46 21.44 -22.25
CA ALA A 84 -2.49 22.91 -22.20
C ALA A 84 -3.48 23.53 -23.21
N LEU A 85 -3.76 22.83 -24.32
CA LEU A 85 -4.71 23.27 -25.35
C LEU A 85 -6.18 22.97 -25.01
N ASP A 86 -6.43 22.01 -24.10
CA ASP A 86 -7.76 21.63 -23.62
C ASP A 86 -7.72 21.22 -22.13
N PRO A 87 -7.54 22.18 -21.20
CA PRO A 87 -7.45 21.86 -19.77
C PRO A 87 -8.75 21.29 -19.21
N THR A 88 -9.91 21.70 -19.73
CA THR A 88 -11.23 21.20 -19.32
C THR A 88 -11.50 19.80 -19.88
N GLY A 89 -11.01 19.47 -21.07
CA GLY A 89 -11.19 18.17 -21.72
C GLY A 89 -12.46 18.06 -22.56
N GLU A 90 -13.17 19.16 -22.73
CA GLU A 90 -14.42 19.22 -23.50
C GLU A 90 -14.19 18.87 -24.97
N LYS A 91 -13.01 19.18 -25.50
CA LYS A 91 -12.62 18.86 -26.89
C LYS A 91 -12.00 17.48 -27.01
N ARG A 92 -11.79 16.78 -25.88
CA ARG A 92 -11.13 15.47 -25.77
C ARG A 92 -9.82 15.44 -26.57
N SER A 93 -9.05 16.55 -26.53
CA SER A 93 -7.83 16.72 -27.34
C SER A 93 -6.74 15.72 -26.97
N LEU A 94 -6.81 15.14 -25.76
CA LEU A 94 -5.92 14.10 -25.28
C LEU A 94 -6.77 12.86 -24.92
N LEU A 95 -6.49 11.74 -25.58
CA LEU A 95 -7.13 10.45 -25.34
C LEU A 95 -6.08 9.45 -24.83
N PRO A 96 -5.99 9.21 -23.52
CA PRO A 96 -5.05 8.24 -23.00
C PRO A 96 -5.56 6.80 -23.27
N VAL A 97 -4.67 5.93 -23.75
CA VAL A 97 -4.95 4.51 -24.03
C VAL A 97 -3.94 3.67 -23.26
N ARG A 98 -4.40 2.88 -22.29
CA ARG A 98 -3.54 2.08 -21.41
C ARG A 98 -3.32 0.69 -22.00
N VAL A 99 -2.05 0.35 -22.26
CA VAL A 99 -1.66 -0.92 -22.91
C VAL A 99 -0.80 -1.83 -22.02
N ALA A 100 -0.22 -1.29 -20.95
CA ALA A 100 0.50 -2.05 -19.93
C ALA A 100 0.04 -1.65 -18.52
N ASP A 101 0.36 -2.45 -17.51
CA ASP A 101 -0.02 -2.17 -16.13
C ASP A 101 0.78 -0.97 -15.57
N CYS A 102 0.27 0.23 -15.85
CA CYS A 102 0.77 1.48 -15.33
C CYS A 102 -0.36 2.27 -14.67
N ARG A 103 -0.02 3.07 -13.66
CA ARG A 103 -0.97 3.94 -12.95
C ARG A 103 -0.79 5.37 -13.43
N PRO A 104 -1.73 5.94 -14.20
CA PRO A 104 -1.67 7.35 -14.57
C PRO A 104 -1.73 8.21 -13.30
N ASP A 105 -0.74 9.08 -13.12
CA ASP A 105 -0.63 9.98 -11.96
C ASP A 105 -0.81 11.44 -12.39
N GLY A 106 -1.07 12.33 -11.43
CA GLY A 106 -1.24 13.76 -11.66
C GLY A 106 -2.41 14.10 -12.60
N LEU A 107 -2.18 14.98 -13.58
CA LEU A 107 -3.21 15.50 -14.48
C LEU A 107 -3.78 14.46 -15.46
N LEU A 108 -3.12 13.32 -15.65
CA LEU A 108 -3.63 12.21 -16.44
C LEU A 108 -4.60 11.32 -15.65
N ALA A 109 -4.57 11.38 -14.31
CA ALA A 109 -5.48 10.64 -13.45
C ALA A 109 -6.94 11.14 -13.52
N SER A 110 -7.14 12.42 -13.88
CA SER A 110 -8.47 13.02 -14.06
C SER A 110 -9.08 12.78 -15.45
N ARG A 111 -8.35 12.14 -16.37
CA ARG A 111 -8.83 11.83 -17.73
C ARG A 111 -9.35 10.40 -17.81
N ILE A 112 -10.52 10.23 -18.40
CA ILE A 112 -11.07 8.91 -18.71
C ILE A 112 -10.21 8.30 -19.83
N TYR A 113 -9.55 7.18 -19.54
CA TYR A 113 -8.68 6.46 -20.47
C TYR A 113 -9.34 5.20 -21.02
N VAL A 114 -8.92 4.79 -22.21
CA VAL A 114 -9.30 3.50 -22.80
C VAL A 114 -8.35 2.45 -22.25
N ASP A 115 -8.87 1.49 -21.48
CA ASP A 115 -8.06 0.44 -20.85
C ASP A 115 -8.06 -0.86 -21.66
N LEU A 116 -6.94 -1.19 -22.30
CA LEU A 116 -6.78 -2.39 -23.13
C LEU A 116 -6.06 -3.53 -22.39
N VAL A 117 -5.59 -3.29 -21.17
CA VAL A 117 -4.77 -4.27 -20.42
C VAL A 117 -5.58 -5.52 -20.11
N GLY A 118 -5.03 -6.68 -20.50
CA GLY A 118 -5.62 -8.00 -20.23
C GLY A 118 -6.84 -8.35 -21.09
N LEU A 119 -7.17 -7.54 -22.08
CA LEU A 119 -8.18 -7.86 -23.08
C LEU A 119 -7.59 -8.70 -24.21
N ASP A 120 -8.41 -9.57 -24.79
CA ASP A 120 -8.09 -10.18 -26.09
C ASP A 120 -8.22 -9.15 -27.23
N GLU A 121 -7.75 -9.51 -28.42
CA GLU A 121 -7.70 -8.60 -29.57
C GLU A 121 -9.09 -8.07 -29.99
N ALA A 122 -10.12 -8.93 -29.94
CA ALA A 122 -11.46 -8.54 -30.35
C ALA A 122 -12.10 -7.55 -29.37
N ALA A 123 -11.98 -7.82 -28.07
CA ALA A 123 -12.44 -6.93 -27.00
C ALA A 123 -11.64 -5.62 -26.98
N ALA A 124 -10.32 -5.69 -27.19
CA ALA A 124 -9.46 -4.51 -27.28
C ALA A 124 -9.88 -3.61 -28.46
N LYS A 125 -10.15 -4.21 -29.64
CA LYS A 125 -10.62 -3.47 -30.83
C LYS A 125 -11.94 -2.76 -30.56
N GLN A 126 -12.94 -3.47 -30.02
CA GLN A 126 -14.25 -2.89 -29.72
C GLN A 126 -14.12 -1.73 -28.73
N LYS A 127 -13.34 -1.90 -27.66
CA LYS A 127 -13.16 -0.88 -26.63
C LYS A 127 -12.38 0.33 -27.13
N LEU A 128 -11.39 0.13 -28.00
CA LEU A 128 -10.67 1.20 -28.68
C LEU A 128 -11.61 2.03 -29.56
N LEU A 129 -12.38 1.38 -30.44
CA LEU A 129 -13.31 2.06 -31.35
C LEU A 129 -14.42 2.83 -30.62
N ALA A 130 -14.97 2.23 -29.56
CA ALA A 130 -15.93 2.92 -28.69
C ALA A 130 -15.30 4.14 -27.99
N GLY A 131 -14.03 4.03 -27.57
CA GLY A 131 -13.31 5.10 -26.90
C GLY A 131 -12.96 6.30 -27.79
N VAL A 132 -12.67 6.05 -29.07
CA VAL A 132 -12.35 7.11 -30.05
C VAL A 132 -13.58 7.79 -30.64
N SER A 133 -14.73 7.12 -30.66
CA SER A 133 -15.98 7.69 -31.17
C SER A 133 -16.39 8.99 -30.46
N GLU A 134 -16.92 9.94 -31.24
CA GLU A 134 -17.51 11.19 -30.73
C GLU A 134 -18.97 10.99 -30.29
N GLN A 135 -19.62 9.89 -30.71
CA GLN A 135 -20.98 9.58 -30.30
C GLN A 135 -21.00 8.91 -28.91
N PRO A 136 -21.85 9.37 -27.97
CA PRO A 136 -22.07 8.67 -26.71
C PRO A 136 -22.51 7.23 -26.99
N PRO A 137 -22.13 6.25 -26.15
CA PRO A 137 -22.67 4.90 -26.26
C PRO A 137 -24.18 4.97 -25.97
N GLU A 138 -25.00 4.96 -27.02
CA GLU A 138 -26.44 4.88 -26.90
C GLU A 138 -26.82 3.42 -26.58
N PRO A 139 -27.51 3.16 -25.47
CA PRO A 139 -27.92 1.79 -25.15
C PRO A 139 -28.93 1.33 -26.21
N ALA A 140 -28.63 0.22 -26.89
CA ALA A 140 -29.48 -0.37 -27.94
C ALA A 140 -30.89 -0.75 -27.45
N THR A 141 -31.10 -0.76 -26.13
CA THR A 141 -32.39 -1.01 -25.48
C THR A 141 -32.64 0.04 -24.42
N ALA A 142 -33.82 0.65 -24.45
CA ALA A 142 -34.25 1.58 -23.42
C ALA A 142 -34.18 0.90 -22.03
N PRO A 143 -33.56 1.54 -21.02
CA PRO A 143 -33.59 1.02 -19.67
C PRO A 143 -35.04 0.99 -19.16
N GLY A 144 -35.44 -0.11 -18.52
CA GLY A 144 -36.79 -0.27 -17.98
C GLY A 144 -37.12 0.73 -16.86
N PHE A 145 -38.41 1.02 -16.67
CA PHE A 145 -38.91 1.91 -15.62
C PHE A 145 -38.61 1.33 -14.22
N PRO A 146 -38.04 2.10 -13.28
CA PRO A 146 -37.79 1.59 -11.93
C PRO A 146 -39.11 1.46 -11.17
N GLY A 147 -39.61 0.24 -10.97
CA GLY A 147 -40.71 -0.04 -10.03
C GLY A 147 -41.74 -1.09 -10.44
N ASP A 148 -41.78 -1.53 -11.70
CA ASP A 148 -42.84 -2.43 -12.16
C ASP A 148 -42.47 -3.91 -11.95
N THR A 149 -43.21 -4.61 -11.08
CA THR A 149 -42.89 -5.95 -10.55
C THR A 149 -43.76 -7.05 -11.17
N THR A 150 -43.98 -7.02 -12.48
CA THR A 150 -44.69 -8.09 -13.20
C THR A 150 -44.06 -8.41 -14.55
N ALA A 151 -42.75 -8.63 -14.59
CA ALA A 151 -42.10 -9.39 -15.65
C ALA A 151 -41.22 -10.48 -15.04
N ALA A 152 -41.52 -11.72 -15.40
CA ALA A 152 -40.92 -12.93 -14.86
C ALA A 152 -39.42 -13.06 -15.18
N LYS A 153 -38.64 -13.50 -14.17
CA LYS A 153 -37.38 -14.25 -14.27
C LYS A 153 -36.42 -13.87 -15.42
N ALA A 154 -36.10 -12.59 -15.54
CA ALA A 154 -34.73 -12.18 -15.80
C ALA A 154 -34.30 -11.43 -14.55
N ALA A 155 -33.19 -11.84 -13.94
CA ALA A 155 -32.74 -11.31 -12.66
C ALA A 155 -32.79 -9.78 -12.66
N ALA A 156 -33.66 -9.22 -11.83
CA ALA A 156 -33.50 -7.85 -11.38
C ALA A 156 -32.05 -7.71 -10.86
N PRO A 157 -31.28 -6.68 -11.25
CA PRO A 157 -29.94 -6.53 -10.74
C PRO A 157 -30.05 -6.35 -9.23
N ALA A 158 -29.46 -7.29 -8.48
CA ALA A 158 -29.26 -7.12 -7.05
C ALA A 158 -28.52 -5.79 -6.86
N PHE A 159 -28.98 -4.98 -5.90
CA PHE A 159 -28.18 -3.94 -5.23
C PHE A 159 -26.72 -4.40 -5.21
N PRO A 160 -25.72 -3.64 -5.74
CA PRO A 160 -24.47 -4.23 -6.16
C PRO A 160 -23.79 -4.87 -4.95
N GLY A 161 -23.94 -6.19 -4.84
CA GLY A 161 -23.32 -6.96 -3.79
C GLY A 161 -21.81 -6.88 -3.95
N LEU A 162 -21.10 -7.43 -2.96
CA LEU A 162 -19.65 -7.62 -3.07
C LEU A 162 -19.31 -8.24 -4.44
N PRO A 163 -18.34 -7.67 -5.18
CA PRO A 163 -17.85 -8.28 -6.42
C PRO A 163 -17.53 -9.76 -6.20
N PRO A 164 -17.70 -10.64 -7.22
CA PRO A 164 -17.56 -12.09 -7.03
C PRO A 164 -16.28 -12.51 -6.26
N PRO A 165 -15.08 -11.95 -6.52
CA PRO A 165 -13.87 -12.29 -5.78
C PRO A 165 -13.96 -11.95 -4.29
N LEU A 166 -14.48 -10.77 -3.96
CA LEU A 166 -14.66 -10.30 -2.58
C LEU A 166 -15.74 -11.10 -1.85
N ARG A 167 -16.83 -11.45 -2.53
CA ARG A 167 -17.90 -12.30 -1.98
C ARG A 167 -17.38 -13.69 -1.66
N MET A 168 -16.71 -14.34 -2.61
CA MET A 168 -16.13 -15.68 -2.39
C MET A 168 -15.10 -15.66 -1.27
N PHE A 169 -14.27 -14.60 -1.21
CA PHE A 169 -13.30 -14.45 -0.13
C PHE A 169 -13.98 -14.29 1.23
N ARG A 170 -15.01 -13.44 1.33
CA ARG A 170 -15.81 -13.28 2.55
C ARG A 170 -16.45 -14.59 2.99
N GLU A 171 -17.10 -15.31 2.08
CA GLU A 171 -17.76 -16.60 2.37
C GLU A 171 -16.74 -17.63 2.90
N ARG A 172 -15.57 -17.72 2.27
CA ARG A 172 -14.47 -18.58 2.74
C ARG A 172 -14.02 -18.22 4.15
N LEU A 173 -13.83 -16.93 4.45
CA LEU A 173 -13.40 -16.47 5.78
C LEU A 173 -14.46 -16.78 6.86
N LEU A 174 -15.74 -16.56 6.55
CA LEU A 174 -16.84 -16.87 7.46
C LEU A 174 -17.02 -18.37 7.67
N ALA A 175 -16.69 -19.19 6.67
CA ALA A 175 -16.63 -20.64 6.78
C ALA A 175 -15.40 -21.16 7.57
N GLY A 176 -14.57 -20.27 8.13
CA GLY A 176 -13.38 -20.65 8.90
C GLY A 176 -12.16 -21.01 8.04
N GLY A 177 -12.21 -20.76 6.73
CA GLY A 177 -11.07 -20.99 5.84
C GLY A 177 -9.89 -20.06 6.14
N PRO A 178 -8.65 -20.45 5.77
CA PRO A 178 -7.47 -19.65 6.05
C PRO A 178 -7.54 -18.31 5.30
N PRO A 179 -7.10 -17.19 5.91
CA PRO A 179 -7.20 -15.87 5.30
C PRO A 179 -6.20 -15.66 4.16
N ALA A 180 -5.11 -16.42 4.12
CA ALA A 180 -4.12 -16.35 3.05
C ALA A 180 -4.70 -16.78 1.71
N LEU A 181 -4.59 -15.89 0.71
CA LEU A 181 -4.94 -16.13 -0.67
C LEU A 181 -3.69 -16.41 -1.51
N PRO A 182 -3.80 -17.17 -2.60
CA PRO A 182 -2.74 -17.27 -3.60
C PRO A 182 -2.34 -15.88 -4.11
N GLU A 183 -1.05 -15.63 -4.35
CA GLU A 183 -0.56 -14.31 -4.81
C GLU A 183 -1.22 -13.88 -6.15
N SER A 184 -1.64 -14.84 -6.98
CA SER A 184 -2.34 -14.55 -8.25
C SER A 184 -3.75 -13.97 -8.08
N ALA A 185 -4.43 -14.26 -6.97
CA ALA A 185 -5.78 -13.77 -6.68
C ALA A 185 -5.77 -12.40 -5.98
N LEU A 186 -4.62 -11.97 -5.44
CA LEU A 186 -4.50 -10.72 -4.70
C LEU A 186 -4.79 -9.45 -5.52
N PRO A 187 -4.26 -9.29 -6.73
CA PRO A 187 -4.46 -8.08 -7.52
C PRO A 187 -5.94 -7.77 -7.78
N GLU A 188 -6.76 -8.80 -7.97
CA GLU A 188 -8.20 -8.62 -8.23
C GLU A 188 -8.92 -8.01 -7.02
N ILE A 189 -8.61 -8.48 -5.81
CA ILE A 189 -9.16 -7.92 -4.56
C ILE A 189 -8.58 -6.53 -4.28
N LEU A 190 -7.28 -6.32 -4.46
CA LEU A 190 -6.60 -5.07 -4.09
C LEU A 190 -6.83 -3.92 -5.08
N ARG A 191 -7.21 -4.21 -6.34
CA ARG A 191 -7.62 -3.19 -7.31
C ARG A 191 -9.03 -2.66 -7.04
N HIS A 192 -9.86 -3.42 -6.33
CA HIS A 192 -11.20 -2.98 -5.97
C HIS A 192 -11.13 -1.78 -5.02
N SER A 193 -11.79 -0.69 -5.41
CA SER A 193 -11.92 0.50 -4.57
C SER A 193 -13.09 0.29 -3.59
N PRO A 194 -12.83 0.16 -2.27
CA PRO A 194 -13.85 -0.17 -1.30
C PRO A 194 -14.92 0.92 -1.19
N ARG A 195 -16.19 0.51 -1.22
CA ARG A 195 -17.38 1.37 -1.05
C ARG A 195 -17.98 1.31 0.36
N SER A 196 -17.53 0.35 1.15
CA SER A 196 -17.97 0.12 2.52
C SER A 196 -16.80 -0.30 3.41
N PHE A 197 -16.92 -0.12 4.72
CA PHE A 197 -15.89 -0.62 5.65
C PHE A 197 -15.79 -2.15 5.64
N ALA A 198 -16.84 -2.88 5.28
CA ALA A 198 -16.78 -4.32 5.09
C ALA A 198 -15.83 -4.69 3.94
N GLU A 199 -15.96 -4.02 2.79
CA GLU A 199 -15.04 -4.18 1.65
C GLU A 199 -13.60 -3.78 2.00
N TYR A 200 -13.46 -2.66 2.72
CA TYR A 200 -12.15 -2.18 3.16
C TYR A 200 -11.42 -3.23 4.01
N ARG A 201 -12.13 -3.82 4.98
CA ARG A 201 -11.60 -4.90 5.83
C ARG A 201 -11.20 -6.12 5.02
N LEU A 202 -12.02 -6.55 4.07
CA LEU A 202 -11.65 -7.68 3.20
C LEU A 202 -10.36 -7.40 2.43
N ALA A 203 -10.17 -6.19 1.91
CA ALA A 203 -8.92 -5.79 1.27
C ALA A 203 -7.73 -5.80 2.24
N ARG A 204 -7.91 -5.31 3.49
CA ARG A 204 -6.86 -5.37 4.55
C ARG A 204 -6.51 -6.81 4.92
N ILE A 205 -7.51 -7.67 5.07
CA ILE A 205 -7.31 -9.10 5.38
C ILE A 205 -6.49 -9.75 4.27
N ALA A 206 -6.90 -9.59 3.00
CA ALA A 206 -6.20 -10.16 1.86
C ALA A 206 -4.74 -9.67 1.75
N GLU A 207 -4.49 -8.38 2.00
CA GLU A 207 -3.14 -7.80 1.90
C GLU A 207 -2.20 -8.32 3.00
N TRP A 208 -2.69 -8.40 4.24
CA TRP A 208 -1.84 -8.71 5.40
C TRP A 208 -1.79 -10.19 5.79
N SER A 209 -2.69 -11.02 5.26
CA SER A 209 -2.65 -12.48 5.45
C SER A 209 -1.54 -13.19 4.68
N GLN A 210 -0.78 -12.48 3.86
CA GLN A 210 0.25 -13.06 3.01
C GLN A 210 1.42 -13.59 3.84
N ALA A 211 2.03 -14.71 3.42
CA ALA A 211 3.12 -15.40 4.13
C ALA A 211 4.29 -14.46 4.48
N ARG A 212 4.58 -13.47 3.62
CA ARG A 212 5.61 -12.44 3.87
C ARG A 212 5.38 -11.57 5.11
N TYR A 213 4.14 -11.52 5.60
CA TYR A 213 3.73 -10.78 6.79
C TYR A 213 3.33 -11.71 7.93
N ALA A 214 3.45 -13.04 7.74
CA ALA A 214 3.13 -14.00 8.76
C ALA A 214 4.01 -13.79 9.99
N LEU A 215 3.34 -13.72 11.14
CA LEU A 215 3.94 -13.54 12.45
C LEU A 215 3.40 -14.62 13.37
N ASP A 216 4.31 -15.34 14.01
CA ASP A 216 3.99 -16.34 15.01
C ASP A 216 3.98 -15.68 16.38
N LYS A 217 2.78 -15.65 17.00
CA LYS A 217 2.56 -14.97 18.29
C LYS A 217 3.33 -15.62 19.43
N ARG A 218 3.69 -16.92 19.34
CA ARG A 218 4.50 -17.63 20.36
C ARG A 218 5.88 -17.00 20.58
N PHE A 219 6.38 -16.32 19.55
CA PHE A 219 7.67 -15.63 19.55
C PHE A 219 7.52 -14.11 19.58
N THR A 220 6.35 -13.62 19.99
CA THR A 220 6.10 -12.20 20.23
C THR A 220 5.72 -12.03 21.68
N ARG A 221 6.51 -11.22 22.40
CA ARG A 221 6.15 -10.84 23.77
C ARG A 221 6.26 -9.33 23.92
N LEU A 222 5.23 -8.74 24.51
CA LEU A 222 5.02 -7.32 24.61
C LEU A 222 4.86 -6.95 26.08
N THR A 223 5.49 -5.85 26.47
CA THR A 223 5.37 -5.27 27.81
C THR A 223 4.85 -3.85 27.68
N LEU A 224 3.73 -3.54 28.36
CA LEU A 224 3.21 -2.19 28.46
C LEU A 224 3.96 -1.42 29.55
N LEU A 225 4.41 -0.22 29.23
CA LEU A 225 5.19 0.68 30.09
C LEU A 225 4.42 1.99 30.23
N LEU A 226 3.93 2.28 31.44
CA LEU A 226 3.22 3.52 31.73
C LEU A 226 4.19 4.69 31.91
N ASP A 227 3.84 5.86 31.37
CA ASP A 227 4.57 7.10 31.62
C ASP A 227 4.17 7.67 32.99
N GLN A 228 5.10 7.69 33.94
CA GLN A 228 4.93 8.30 35.27
C GLN A 228 5.16 9.82 35.25
N GLY A 229 5.49 10.39 34.08
CA GLY A 229 5.77 11.80 33.91
C GLY A 229 7.23 12.17 34.14
N PRO A 230 7.62 13.41 33.79
CA PRO A 230 9.00 13.88 33.91
C PRO A 230 9.47 14.02 35.36
N ASP A 231 8.55 14.25 36.30
CA ASP A 231 8.86 14.52 37.72
C ASP A 231 8.79 13.26 38.61
N ALA A 232 8.73 12.06 38.01
CA ALA A 232 8.66 10.82 38.75
C ALA A 232 9.91 10.62 39.63
N GLN A 233 9.72 10.27 40.90
CA GLN A 233 10.81 10.03 41.86
C GLN A 233 11.61 8.73 41.57
N GLY A 234 11.22 7.94 40.56
CA GLY A 234 11.86 6.70 40.14
C GLY A 234 12.04 6.62 38.62
N THR A 235 11.97 5.42 38.03
CA THR A 235 12.00 5.29 36.57
C THR A 235 10.73 5.88 35.95
N ARG A 236 10.87 6.86 35.07
CA ARG A 236 9.75 7.47 34.32
C ARG A 236 8.86 6.44 33.64
N TRP A 237 9.43 5.37 33.10
CA TRP A 237 8.68 4.31 32.41
C TRP A 237 8.54 3.09 33.32
N GLN A 238 7.34 2.86 33.84
CA GLN A 238 7.05 1.74 34.74
C GLN A 238 6.42 0.57 33.98
N ALA A 239 7.08 -0.59 34.00
CA ALA A 239 6.55 -1.80 33.38
C ALA A 239 5.34 -2.34 34.15
N GLN A 240 4.27 -2.65 33.41
CA GLN A 240 3.14 -3.39 33.94
C GLN A 240 3.55 -4.86 34.19
N PRO A 241 3.04 -5.53 35.25
CA PRO A 241 3.33 -6.93 35.52
C PRO A 241 2.81 -7.88 34.45
N GLN A 242 1.73 -7.49 33.76
CA GLN A 242 1.12 -8.26 32.68
C GLN A 242 1.97 -8.17 31.41
N SER A 243 2.24 -9.33 30.81
CA SER A 243 2.80 -9.43 29.46
C SER A 243 1.74 -9.86 28.46
N PHE A 244 1.90 -9.42 27.22
CA PHE A 244 0.96 -9.68 26.12
C PHE A 244 1.68 -10.35 24.95
N ASP A 245 0.95 -11.11 24.14
CA ASP A 245 1.45 -11.64 22.85
C ASP A 245 0.70 -11.03 21.64
N ASP A 246 -0.29 -10.19 21.91
CA ASP A 246 -1.15 -9.55 20.93
C ASP A 246 -1.35 -8.04 21.23
N LEU A 247 -1.19 -7.20 20.22
CA LEU A 247 -1.42 -5.76 20.34
C LEU A 247 -2.89 -5.40 20.62
N ARG A 248 -3.85 -6.26 20.28
CA ARG A 248 -5.27 -6.04 20.62
C ARG A 248 -5.48 -6.04 22.13
N GLU A 249 -4.80 -6.94 22.84
CA GLU A 249 -4.85 -7.02 24.31
C GLU A 249 -4.21 -5.80 24.95
N VAL A 250 -3.09 -5.34 24.39
CA VAL A 250 -2.43 -4.09 24.82
C VAL A 250 -3.37 -2.89 24.63
N LEU A 251 -4.05 -2.79 23.49
CA LEU A 251 -5.03 -1.72 23.22
C LEU A 251 -6.25 -1.79 24.14
N ALA A 252 -6.64 -2.98 24.59
CA ALA A 252 -7.71 -3.17 25.56
C ALA A 252 -7.28 -2.81 26.99
N ALA A 253 -6.03 -3.11 27.35
CA ALA A 253 -5.47 -2.81 28.66
C ALA A 253 -5.11 -1.32 28.86
N ALA A 254 -4.68 -0.64 27.79
CA ALA A 254 -4.34 0.78 27.83
C ALA A 254 -5.57 1.67 27.63
N SER A 255 -5.74 2.70 28.45
CA SER A 255 -6.82 3.70 28.32
C SER A 255 -6.44 4.90 27.45
N GLU A 256 -5.15 5.14 27.25
CA GLU A 256 -4.59 6.35 26.68
C GLU A 256 -4.81 6.45 25.16
N THR A 257 -5.11 7.66 24.67
CA THR A 257 -5.38 7.93 23.26
C THR A 257 -4.27 7.42 22.34
N ALA A 258 -3.01 7.50 22.77
CA ALA A 258 -1.86 7.10 21.97
C ALA A 258 -0.91 6.16 22.73
N LEU A 259 -0.22 5.31 21.96
CA LEU A 259 0.83 4.41 22.42
C LEU A 259 2.03 4.45 21.46
N VAL A 260 3.23 4.14 21.94
CA VAL A 260 4.42 3.96 21.09
C VAL A 260 5.00 2.56 21.22
N LEU A 261 4.98 1.80 20.14
CA LEU A 261 5.65 0.51 20.00
C LEU A 261 7.16 0.71 19.76
N LEU A 262 7.95 0.37 20.78
CA LEU A 262 9.40 0.46 20.79
C LEU A 262 10.05 -0.91 20.64
N GLY A 263 11.14 -0.95 19.89
CA GLY A 263 12.01 -2.11 19.80
C GLY A 263 13.21 -1.89 18.90
N PRO A 264 14.22 -2.77 18.95
CA PRO A 264 15.42 -2.65 18.13
C PRO A 264 15.11 -2.79 16.62
N PRO A 265 16.04 -2.45 15.72
CA PRO A 265 15.88 -2.70 14.30
C PRO A 265 15.66 -4.19 14.00
N GLY A 266 14.70 -4.49 13.13
CA GLY A 266 14.39 -5.87 12.72
C GLY A 266 13.58 -6.71 13.72
N CYS A 267 13.08 -6.15 14.83
CA CYS A 267 12.21 -6.90 15.76
C CYS A 267 10.75 -7.05 15.30
N GLY A 268 10.40 -6.57 14.10
CA GLY A 268 9.06 -6.79 13.52
C GLY A 268 7.99 -5.74 13.85
N LYS A 269 8.35 -4.53 14.31
CA LYS A 269 7.39 -3.44 14.61
C LYS A 269 6.35 -3.21 13.50
N SER A 270 6.78 -2.97 12.26
CA SER A 270 5.88 -2.77 11.11
C SER A 270 5.01 -4.00 10.85
N THR A 271 5.54 -5.20 11.05
CA THR A 271 4.78 -6.46 10.92
C THR A 271 3.72 -6.59 12.00
N LEU A 272 4.02 -6.18 13.24
CA LEU A 272 3.04 -6.16 14.33
C LEU A 272 1.91 -5.15 14.07
N LEU A 273 2.20 -3.97 13.54
CA LEU A 273 1.15 -3.02 13.14
C LEU A 273 0.24 -3.59 12.05
N ARG A 274 0.82 -4.22 11.01
CA ARG A 274 0.03 -4.89 9.95
C ARG A 274 -0.78 -6.06 10.51
N ARG A 275 -0.21 -6.82 11.44
CA ARG A 275 -0.89 -7.93 12.12
C ARG A 275 -2.07 -7.43 12.94
N LEU A 276 -1.92 -6.31 13.63
CA LEU A 276 -3.02 -5.67 14.35
C LEU A 276 -4.14 -5.25 13.40
N GLU A 277 -3.82 -4.64 12.25
CA GLU A 277 -4.81 -4.31 11.22
C GLU A 277 -5.54 -5.56 10.68
N LEU A 278 -4.81 -6.65 10.43
CA LEU A 278 -5.40 -7.94 10.04
C LEU A 278 -6.37 -8.48 11.10
N ASP A 279 -5.92 -8.56 12.35
CA ASP A 279 -6.70 -9.16 13.43
C ASP A 279 -7.94 -8.32 13.75
N LEU A 280 -7.84 -6.99 13.77
CA LEU A 280 -9.00 -6.09 13.93
C LEU A 280 -10.00 -6.24 12.78
N ALA A 281 -9.53 -6.43 11.55
CA ALA A 281 -10.41 -6.64 10.39
C ALA A 281 -11.12 -8.00 10.45
N LEU A 282 -10.42 -9.06 10.91
CA LEU A 282 -11.00 -10.40 11.12
C LEU A 282 -12.03 -10.42 12.25
N ASP A 283 -11.74 -9.79 13.39
CA ASP A 283 -12.67 -9.69 14.51
C ASP A 283 -13.95 -8.98 14.09
N ALA A 284 -13.81 -7.85 13.40
CA ALA A 284 -14.94 -7.10 12.87
C ALA A 284 -15.77 -7.90 11.86
N LEU A 285 -15.12 -8.71 11.00
CA LEU A 285 -15.83 -9.56 10.06
C LEU A 285 -16.66 -10.65 10.79
N ARG A 286 -16.10 -11.22 11.86
CA ARG A 286 -16.74 -12.27 12.67
C ARG A 286 -17.86 -11.74 13.56
N ALA A 287 -17.72 -10.52 14.08
CA ALA A 287 -18.75 -9.85 14.88
C ALA A 287 -20.01 -9.48 14.07
N GLY A 288 -19.89 -9.38 12.74
CA GLY A 288 -20.99 -9.01 11.85
C GLY A 288 -21.30 -7.51 11.84
N GLU A 289 -22.42 -7.12 11.21
CA GLU A 289 -22.81 -5.71 11.02
C GLU A 289 -23.42 -5.05 12.27
N ALA A 290 -23.63 -5.81 13.35
CA ALA A 290 -24.37 -5.37 14.54
C ALA A 290 -23.50 -4.62 15.59
N ASP A 291 -22.18 -4.54 15.40
CA ASP A 291 -21.25 -3.93 16.37
C ASP A 291 -20.52 -2.74 15.72
N PRO A 292 -20.27 -1.59 16.41
CA PRO A 292 -19.49 -0.51 15.85
C PRO A 292 -18.00 -0.89 15.83
N ALA A 293 -17.64 -1.91 15.05
CA ALA A 293 -16.30 -2.44 14.99
C ALA A 293 -15.31 -1.34 14.60
N ARG A 294 -14.23 -1.22 15.37
CA ARG A 294 -13.14 -0.30 15.08
C ARG A 294 -12.59 -0.57 13.69
N PHE A 295 -12.18 0.47 12.96
CA PHE A 295 -11.46 0.30 11.70
C PHE A 295 -10.09 0.96 11.82
N SER A 296 -9.11 0.40 11.14
CA SER A 296 -7.72 0.83 11.21
C SER A 296 -7.35 1.68 10.00
N PHE A 297 -6.29 2.47 10.15
CA PHE A 297 -5.62 3.11 9.03
C PHE A 297 -4.10 3.04 9.20
N PHE A 298 -3.47 2.14 8.45
CA PHE A 298 -2.02 1.99 8.42
C PHE A 298 -1.33 2.99 7.47
N VAL A 299 -0.36 3.73 8.01
CA VAL A 299 0.39 4.75 7.28
C VAL A 299 1.89 4.69 7.65
N GLN A 300 2.76 4.78 6.65
CA GLN A 300 4.20 4.95 6.85
C GLN A 300 4.56 6.43 6.97
N LEU A 301 5.19 6.81 8.08
CA LEU A 301 5.54 8.20 8.37
C LEU A 301 6.72 8.72 7.52
N SER A 302 7.46 7.84 6.85
CA SER A 302 8.47 8.22 5.84
C SER A 302 7.89 8.98 4.63
N ARG A 303 6.57 8.94 4.46
CA ARG A 303 5.79 9.67 3.45
C ARG A 303 5.31 11.04 3.92
N TYR A 304 5.49 11.39 5.19
CA TYR A 304 5.05 12.69 5.71
C TYR A 304 5.98 13.81 5.22
N ARG A 305 5.62 14.39 4.09
CA ARG A 305 6.40 15.38 3.34
C ARG A 305 5.51 16.53 2.86
N PRO A 306 6.08 17.71 2.59
CA PRO A 306 5.38 18.77 1.90
C PRO A 306 4.79 18.29 0.57
N PRO A 307 3.64 18.83 0.11
CA PRO A 307 3.03 18.44 -1.15
C PRO A 307 3.96 18.70 -2.34
N ARG A 308 4.74 19.79 -2.28
CA ARG A 308 5.75 20.15 -3.26
C ARG A 308 7.02 20.66 -2.56
N PRO A 309 8.19 20.56 -3.20
CA PRO A 309 9.41 21.17 -2.68
C PRO A 309 9.23 22.68 -2.43
N GLY A 310 9.59 23.13 -1.23
CA GLY A 310 9.47 24.55 -0.83
C GLY A 310 8.10 24.96 -0.26
N GLU A 311 7.09 24.10 -0.29
CA GLU A 311 5.83 24.33 0.43
C GLU A 311 5.97 23.97 1.92
N ALA A 312 5.10 24.55 2.75
CA ALA A 312 5.04 24.22 4.18
C ALA A 312 4.63 22.75 4.39
N LEU A 313 5.12 22.15 5.48
CA LEU A 313 4.68 20.84 5.89
C LEU A 313 3.22 20.93 6.37
N PRO A 314 2.29 20.14 5.80
CA PRO A 314 0.90 20.14 6.25
C PRO A 314 0.81 19.60 7.68
N THR A 315 -0.23 19.99 8.43
CA THR A 315 -0.48 19.40 9.75
C THR A 315 -0.73 17.89 9.62
N PRO A 316 -0.47 17.08 10.67
CA PRO A 316 -0.75 15.64 10.63
C PRO A 316 -2.21 15.33 10.27
N HIS A 317 -3.17 16.16 10.74
CA HIS A 317 -4.57 16.04 10.37
C HIS A 317 -4.79 16.17 8.86
N GLU A 318 -4.33 17.27 8.25
CA GLU A 318 -4.49 17.54 6.81
C GLU A 318 -3.81 16.47 5.96
N TRP A 319 -2.61 16.04 6.37
CA TRP A 319 -1.87 15.01 5.68
C TRP A 319 -2.58 13.66 5.73
N LEU A 320 -3.02 13.21 6.91
CA LEU A 320 -3.78 11.96 7.06
C LEU A 320 -5.10 12.01 6.29
N ALA A 321 -5.80 13.15 6.31
CA ALA A 321 -7.03 13.33 5.55
C ALA A 321 -6.80 13.18 4.03
N ARG A 322 -5.72 13.77 3.51
CA ARG A 322 -5.34 13.63 2.11
C ARG A 322 -4.91 12.20 1.75
N GLU A 323 -4.09 11.57 2.59
CA GLU A 323 -3.69 10.17 2.40
C GLU A 323 -4.91 9.23 2.42
N TRP A 324 -5.86 9.46 3.32
CA TRP A 324 -7.10 8.70 3.39
C TRP A 324 -7.94 8.88 2.14
N ALA A 325 -8.25 10.13 1.76
CA ALA A 325 -9.08 10.45 0.60
C ALA A 325 -8.46 9.93 -0.71
N HIS A 326 -7.14 9.98 -0.85
CA HIS A 326 -6.44 9.46 -2.02
C HIS A 326 -6.54 7.92 -2.10
N ARG A 327 -6.37 7.22 -0.97
CA ARG A 327 -6.37 5.75 -0.92
C ARG A 327 -7.78 5.16 -0.92
N GLN A 328 -8.75 5.86 -0.33
CA GLN A 328 -10.12 5.40 -0.06
C GLN A 328 -11.17 6.45 -0.49
N PRO A 329 -11.23 6.83 -1.78
CA PRO A 329 -12.05 7.96 -2.25
C PRO A 329 -13.57 7.72 -2.13
N GLN A 330 -14.01 6.48 -1.98
CA GLN A 330 -15.42 6.11 -1.88
C GLN A 330 -15.88 5.87 -0.43
N LEU A 331 -14.99 6.00 0.55
CA LEU A 331 -15.32 5.88 1.97
C LEU A 331 -15.55 7.26 2.60
N PRO A 332 -16.24 7.33 3.77
CA PRO A 332 -16.43 8.60 4.49
C PRO A 332 -15.13 9.37 4.71
N ALA A 333 -15.24 10.70 4.76
CA ALA A 333 -14.07 11.56 4.92
C ALA A 333 -13.36 11.31 6.25
N PHE A 334 -12.05 11.60 6.30
CA PHE A 334 -11.24 11.36 7.49
C PHE A 334 -11.78 12.07 8.75
N ALA A 335 -12.36 13.26 8.60
CA ALA A 335 -13.00 13.96 9.71
C ALA A 335 -14.20 13.18 10.29
N GLU A 336 -15.00 12.54 9.45
CA GLU A 336 -16.12 11.68 9.89
C GLU A 336 -15.60 10.43 10.61
N LEU A 337 -14.46 9.89 10.17
CA LEU A 337 -13.80 8.77 10.84
C LEU A 337 -13.39 9.12 12.27
N LEU A 338 -12.73 10.28 12.43
CA LEU A 338 -12.32 10.77 13.73
C LEU A 338 -13.51 11.03 14.65
N ALA A 339 -14.54 11.69 14.12
CA ALA A 339 -15.78 11.98 14.85
C ALA A 339 -16.52 10.69 15.28
N SER A 340 -16.35 9.59 14.53
CA SER A 340 -16.97 8.31 14.90
C SER A 340 -16.40 7.68 16.16
N GLY A 341 -15.19 8.06 16.59
CA GLY A 341 -14.54 7.48 17.76
C GLY A 341 -14.09 6.02 17.59
N ARG A 342 -14.11 5.49 16.36
CA ARG A 342 -13.83 4.07 16.06
C ARG A 342 -12.54 3.84 15.30
N LEU A 343 -11.78 4.91 15.02
CA LEU A 343 -10.56 4.83 14.23
C LEU A 343 -9.38 4.36 15.09
N VAL A 344 -8.58 3.45 14.55
CA VAL A 344 -7.26 3.08 15.08
C VAL A 344 -6.18 3.48 14.06
N LEU A 345 -5.48 4.56 14.33
CA LEU A 345 -4.35 5.02 13.51
C LEU A 345 -3.11 4.17 13.80
N LEU A 346 -2.52 3.60 12.75
CA LEU A 346 -1.30 2.80 12.85
C LEU A 346 -0.18 3.52 12.10
N LEU A 347 0.70 4.17 12.85
CA LEU A 347 1.64 5.17 12.35
C LEU A 347 3.07 4.63 12.44
N ASP A 348 3.54 4.10 11.33
CA ASP A 348 4.77 3.31 11.30
C ASP A 348 6.02 4.19 11.11
N ALA A 349 7.03 3.91 11.92
CA ALA A 349 8.38 4.47 11.86
C ALA A 349 8.45 6.00 12.01
N VAL A 350 8.08 6.50 13.20
CA VAL A 350 8.16 7.93 13.52
C VAL A 350 9.59 8.49 13.39
N ASN A 351 10.61 7.67 13.69
CA ASN A 351 12.02 8.01 13.48
C ASN A 351 12.42 8.12 11.99
N GLU A 352 11.54 7.76 11.05
CA GLU A 352 11.77 7.87 9.61
C GLU A 352 11.00 9.04 8.98
N ILE A 353 10.35 9.89 9.79
CA ILE A 353 9.81 11.17 9.30
C ILE A 353 10.95 11.94 8.63
N PRO A 354 10.83 12.32 7.35
CA PRO A 354 11.86 13.09 6.65
C PRO A 354 12.12 14.41 7.38
N HIS A 355 13.37 14.76 7.65
CA HIS A 355 13.78 15.99 8.33
C HIS A 355 15.18 16.41 7.88
N THR A 356 15.53 17.69 8.04
CA THR A 356 16.86 18.21 7.68
C THR A 356 17.89 18.01 8.79
N ASP A 357 17.46 18.14 10.04
CA ASP A 357 18.28 18.06 11.23
C ASP A 357 17.44 17.73 12.47
N GLU A 358 18.08 17.67 13.64
CA GLU A 358 17.40 17.30 14.89
C GLU A 358 16.41 18.36 15.39
N ALA A 359 16.62 19.64 15.07
CA ALA A 359 15.68 20.70 15.45
C ALA A 359 14.40 20.60 14.63
N ASP A 360 14.51 20.46 13.30
CA ASP A 360 13.39 20.19 12.40
C ASP A 360 12.64 18.90 12.81
N TYR A 361 13.37 17.84 13.19
CA TYR A 361 12.73 16.63 13.71
C TYR A 361 11.88 16.89 14.95
N ARG A 362 12.38 17.67 15.93
CA ARG A 362 11.61 18.02 17.14
C ARG A 362 10.38 18.87 16.83
N GLU A 363 10.48 19.80 15.87
CA GLU A 363 9.34 20.60 15.41
C GLU A 363 8.26 19.71 14.76
N ARG A 364 8.66 18.73 13.94
CA ARG A 364 7.72 17.77 13.37
C ARG A 364 7.05 16.88 14.42
N ILE A 365 7.80 16.46 15.44
CA ILE A 365 7.21 15.73 16.58
C ILE A 365 6.24 16.62 17.38
N ALA A 366 6.52 17.92 17.51
CA ALA A 366 5.58 18.86 18.13
C ALA A 366 4.23 18.91 17.39
N LEU A 367 4.24 18.94 16.06
CA LEU A 367 2.99 18.86 15.27
C LEU A 367 2.18 17.59 15.56
N TRP A 368 2.86 16.45 15.77
CA TRP A 368 2.19 15.21 16.16
C TRP A 368 1.65 15.26 17.60
N ARG A 369 2.33 15.93 18.54
CA ARG A 369 1.80 16.15 19.89
C ARG A 369 0.53 17.00 19.86
N ASP A 370 0.53 18.07 19.08
CA ASP A 370 -0.64 18.94 18.91
C ASP A 370 -1.82 18.15 18.35
N PHE A 371 -1.58 17.34 17.32
CA PHE A 371 -2.59 16.44 16.76
C PHE A 371 -3.12 15.44 17.80
N LEU A 372 -2.25 14.86 18.64
CA LEU A 372 -2.68 13.94 19.70
C LEU A 372 -3.52 14.63 20.78
N ALA A 373 -3.20 15.87 21.13
CA ALA A 373 -4.01 16.68 22.04
C ALA A 373 -5.40 16.96 21.43
N GLU A 374 -5.47 17.30 20.14
CA GLU A 374 -6.74 17.45 19.43
C GLU A 374 -7.56 16.14 19.43
N LEU A 375 -6.91 14.99 19.20
CA LEU A 375 -7.57 13.69 19.24
C LEU A 375 -8.13 13.37 20.63
N ALA A 376 -7.36 13.64 21.68
CA ALA A 376 -7.82 13.41 23.06
C ALA A 376 -9.04 14.25 23.43
N HIS A 377 -9.16 15.46 22.88
CA HIS A 377 -10.31 16.35 23.11
C HIS A 377 -11.53 16.08 22.22
N ARG A 378 -11.32 15.80 20.93
CA ARG A 378 -12.40 15.75 19.92
C ARG A 378 -12.74 14.35 19.43
N GLY A 379 -11.81 13.41 19.52
CA GLY A 379 -11.90 12.07 18.94
C GLY A 379 -12.17 10.99 19.98
N ALA A 380 -13.18 11.17 20.84
CA ALA A 380 -13.49 10.21 21.91
C ALA A 380 -13.53 8.77 21.39
N GLY A 381 -12.59 7.92 21.82
CA GLY A 381 -12.48 6.51 21.40
C GLY A 381 -11.51 6.23 20.25
N THR A 382 -11.09 7.24 19.47
CA THR A 382 -10.03 7.10 18.47
C THR A 382 -8.70 6.79 19.17
N ARG A 383 -7.96 5.81 18.64
CA ARG A 383 -6.65 5.39 19.18
C ARG A 383 -5.55 5.59 18.15
N ALA A 384 -4.34 5.90 18.60
CA ALA A 384 -3.15 5.98 17.76
C ALA A 384 -2.04 5.06 18.30
N LEU A 385 -1.42 4.28 17.43
CA LEU A 385 -0.27 3.45 17.77
C LEU A 385 0.88 3.81 16.84
N PHE A 386 1.93 4.42 17.39
CA PHE A 386 3.15 4.74 16.68
C PHE A 386 4.14 3.58 16.77
N SER A 387 5.05 3.46 15.81
CA SER A 387 6.24 2.62 15.97
C SER A 387 7.52 3.45 15.89
N CYS A 388 8.51 3.10 16.71
CA CYS A 388 9.82 3.75 16.70
C CYS A 388 10.94 2.76 17.06
N ARG A 389 12.16 3.04 16.59
CA ARG A 389 13.35 2.36 17.11
C ARG A 389 13.67 2.91 18.49
N SER A 390 13.96 2.03 19.45
CA SER A 390 14.17 2.44 20.86
C SER A 390 15.30 3.46 21.03
N LEU A 391 16.36 3.37 20.22
CA LEU A 391 17.51 4.29 20.28
C LEU A 391 17.27 5.62 19.55
N ASP A 392 16.32 5.66 18.61
CA ASP A 392 16.05 6.83 17.77
C ASP A 392 14.84 7.64 18.27
N TYR A 393 14.23 7.22 19.38
CA TYR A 393 13.10 7.91 20.01
C TYR A 393 13.59 9.05 20.92
N SER A 394 14.29 10.02 20.31
CA SER A 394 14.92 11.16 20.98
C SER A 394 13.94 12.26 21.39
N ALA A 395 12.84 12.41 20.65
CA ALA A 395 11.77 13.35 20.92
C ALA A 395 10.49 12.59 21.30
N SER A 396 10.08 12.72 22.57
CA SER A 396 8.90 12.00 23.09
C SER A 396 7.60 12.56 22.53
N LEU A 397 6.62 11.71 22.20
CA LEU A 397 5.24 12.14 21.92
C LEU A 397 4.46 12.44 23.20
N SER A 398 4.99 12.05 24.36
CA SER A 398 4.36 12.25 25.66
C SER A 398 4.55 13.67 26.17
N THR A 399 3.50 14.24 26.76
CA THR A 399 3.48 15.55 27.41
C THR A 399 2.91 15.41 28.83
N PRO A 400 3.14 16.37 29.75
CA PRO A 400 2.54 16.32 31.09
C PRO A 400 1.00 16.19 31.07
N GLU A 401 0.34 16.83 30.10
CA GLU A 401 -1.11 16.85 29.96
C GLU A 401 -1.66 15.63 29.20
N LEU A 402 -0.82 15.01 28.37
CA LEU A 402 -1.18 13.85 27.55
C LEU A 402 -0.06 12.80 27.60
N PRO A 403 -0.10 11.87 28.60
CA PRO A 403 0.86 10.78 28.68
C PRO A 403 0.68 9.81 27.51
N VAL A 404 1.79 9.39 26.91
CA VAL A 404 1.81 8.40 25.83
C VAL A 404 2.61 7.18 26.28
N PRO A 405 1.95 6.11 26.76
CA PRO A 405 2.62 4.89 27.19
C PRO A 405 3.43 4.22 26.08
N HIS A 406 4.44 3.45 26.48
CA HIS A 406 5.27 2.69 25.56
C HIS A 406 4.89 1.21 25.59
N VAL A 407 4.98 0.56 24.44
CA VAL A 407 4.87 -0.89 24.30
C VAL A 407 6.22 -1.40 23.86
N ARG A 408 6.90 -2.20 24.69
CA ARG A 408 8.21 -2.76 24.34
C ARG A 408 8.05 -4.17 23.78
N ILE A 409 8.68 -4.42 22.64
CA ILE A 409 8.86 -5.77 22.12
C ILE A 409 10.04 -6.41 22.86
N GLU A 410 9.77 -7.47 23.61
CA GLU A 410 10.79 -8.20 24.36
C GLU A 410 11.66 -9.04 23.42
N ALA A 411 12.93 -9.19 23.81
CA ALA A 411 13.84 -10.11 23.14
C ALA A 411 13.42 -11.56 23.43
N LEU A 412 13.64 -12.47 22.48
CA LEU A 412 13.37 -13.88 22.70
C LEU A 412 14.25 -14.44 23.83
N SER A 413 13.62 -15.14 24.76
CA SER A 413 14.31 -15.91 25.78
C SER A 413 15.02 -17.13 25.19
N ASP A 414 15.97 -17.71 25.93
CA ASP A 414 16.72 -18.90 25.50
C ASP A 414 15.79 -20.06 25.07
N PRO A 415 14.76 -20.44 25.86
CA PRO A 415 13.82 -21.48 25.43
C PRO A 415 13.06 -21.12 24.16
N GLN A 416 12.70 -19.84 23.97
CA GLN A 416 12.01 -19.39 22.76
C GLN A 416 12.92 -19.43 21.54
N VAL A 417 14.21 -19.11 21.66
CA VAL A 417 15.16 -19.23 20.56
C VAL A 417 15.35 -20.70 20.17
N GLU A 418 15.52 -21.59 21.15
CA GLU A 418 15.60 -23.04 20.92
C GLU A 418 14.35 -23.58 20.20
N GLN A 419 13.17 -23.24 20.73
CA GLN A 419 11.89 -23.64 20.14
C GLN A 419 11.72 -23.08 18.73
N PHE A 420 12.07 -21.82 18.48
CA PHE A 420 12.01 -21.20 17.16
C PHE A 420 12.88 -21.96 16.15
N LEU A 421 14.13 -22.22 16.51
CA LEU A 421 15.08 -22.91 15.62
C LEU A 421 14.61 -24.33 15.31
N ALA A 422 14.11 -25.07 16.30
CA ALA A 422 13.58 -26.41 16.12
C ALA A 422 12.33 -26.43 15.24
N LEU A 423 11.42 -25.47 15.45
CA LEU A 423 10.17 -25.35 14.70
C LEU A 423 10.41 -25.06 13.21
N TYR A 424 11.27 -24.10 12.89
CA TYR A 424 11.53 -23.68 11.51
C TYR A 424 12.61 -24.53 10.81
N SER A 425 13.33 -25.40 11.54
CA SER A 425 14.22 -26.41 10.97
C SER A 425 14.47 -27.55 11.95
N ALA A 426 13.69 -28.62 11.86
CA ALA A 426 13.84 -29.79 12.73
C ALA A 426 15.23 -30.45 12.62
N GLU A 427 15.81 -30.47 11.41
CA GLU A 427 17.11 -31.09 11.16
C GLU A 427 18.28 -30.26 11.71
N ARG A 428 18.26 -28.93 11.52
CA ARG A 428 19.42 -28.06 11.79
C ARG A 428 19.27 -27.20 13.04
N GLY A 429 18.04 -26.91 13.43
CA GLY A 429 17.71 -26.06 14.58
C GLY A 429 18.41 -26.47 15.87
N PRO A 430 18.33 -27.75 16.30
CA PRO A 430 19.02 -28.22 17.51
C PRO A 430 20.55 -28.10 17.45
N ALA A 431 21.15 -28.20 16.25
CA ALA A 431 22.60 -27.99 16.08
C ALA A 431 22.97 -26.50 16.19
N LEU A 432 22.21 -25.62 15.54
CA LEU A 432 22.40 -24.16 15.65
C LEU A 432 22.21 -23.68 17.08
N TRP A 433 21.21 -24.18 17.79
CA TRP A 433 21.02 -23.85 19.21
C TRP A 433 22.23 -24.25 20.05
N ARG A 434 22.76 -25.47 19.89
CA ARG A 434 23.97 -25.91 20.59
C ARG A 434 25.18 -25.03 20.31
N GLN A 435 25.29 -24.45 19.11
CA GLN A 435 26.37 -23.54 18.74
C GLN A 435 26.17 -22.12 19.32
N LEU A 436 24.93 -21.66 19.46
CA LEU A 436 24.61 -20.30 19.94
C LEU A 436 24.54 -20.20 21.46
N ARG A 437 24.01 -21.23 22.14
CA ARG A 437 23.73 -21.16 23.58
C ARG A 437 24.99 -20.85 24.38
N GLY A 438 24.90 -19.89 25.30
CA GLY A 438 26.04 -19.44 26.13
C GLY A 438 27.09 -18.60 25.39
N THR A 439 26.85 -18.25 24.12
CA THR A 439 27.75 -17.35 23.36
C THR A 439 27.25 -15.90 23.39
N PRO A 440 28.13 -14.89 23.37
CA PRO A 440 27.73 -13.47 23.26
C PRO A 440 26.96 -13.16 21.98
N GLN A 441 27.14 -13.97 20.94
CA GLN A 441 26.43 -13.82 19.67
C GLN A 441 24.93 -14.12 19.81
N LEU A 442 24.49 -14.88 20.81
CA LEU A 442 23.07 -15.21 21.00
C LEU A 442 22.20 -13.95 21.11
N ASP A 443 22.68 -12.91 21.79
CA ASP A 443 21.94 -11.65 21.98
C ASP A 443 21.60 -10.96 20.66
N LEU A 444 22.41 -11.18 19.61
CA LEU A 444 22.10 -10.71 18.28
C LEU A 444 20.87 -11.42 17.68
N PHE A 445 20.73 -12.71 17.95
CA PHE A 445 19.72 -13.57 17.36
C PHE A 445 18.43 -13.65 18.17
N ARG A 446 18.27 -12.87 19.25
CA ARG A 446 17.02 -12.82 20.03
C ARG A 446 15.85 -12.10 19.33
N SER A 447 15.87 -12.04 18.00
CA SER A 447 14.77 -11.53 17.16
C SER A 447 14.40 -12.58 16.11
N PRO A 448 13.09 -12.83 15.88
CA PRO A 448 12.62 -13.74 14.84
C PRO A 448 13.25 -13.48 13.46
N PHE A 449 13.45 -12.21 13.08
CA PHE A 449 14.06 -11.85 11.80
C PHE A 449 15.48 -12.40 11.66
N TYR A 450 16.33 -12.23 12.69
CA TYR A 450 17.72 -12.70 12.64
C TYR A 450 17.81 -14.22 12.71
N LEU A 451 16.89 -14.90 13.42
CA LEU A 451 16.80 -16.36 13.42
C LEU A 451 16.41 -16.90 12.04
N LYS A 452 15.43 -16.29 11.37
CA LYS A 452 15.07 -16.64 9.99
C LYS A 452 16.24 -16.44 9.03
N LEU A 453 16.96 -15.33 9.18
CA LEU A 453 18.15 -15.03 8.37
C LEU A 453 19.27 -16.06 8.61
N LEU A 454 19.49 -16.47 9.85
CA LEU A 454 20.47 -17.49 10.22
C LEU A 454 20.11 -18.85 9.60
N LEU A 455 18.85 -19.26 9.71
CA LEU A 455 18.34 -20.52 9.15
C LEU A 455 18.45 -20.55 7.62
N ALA A 456 18.17 -19.43 6.94
CA ALA A 456 18.32 -19.31 5.49
C ALA A 456 19.78 -19.47 5.03
N GLN A 457 20.75 -19.03 5.83
CA GLN A 457 22.18 -19.12 5.49
C GLN A 457 22.83 -20.46 5.86
N ALA A 458 22.28 -21.19 6.82
CA ALA A 458 22.80 -22.48 7.28
C ALA A 458 22.67 -23.61 6.23
N GLY A 459 22.16 -23.33 5.02
CA GLY A 459 21.97 -24.28 3.92
C GLY A 459 23.23 -24.87 3.28
N ASP A 460 24.37 -24.16 3.34
CA ASP A 460 25.50 -24.44 2.44
C ASP A 460 26.73 -25.05 3.14
N GLY A 461 26.59 -25.65 4.33
CA GLY A 461 27.69 -26.35 5.01
C GLY A 461 28.84 -25.44 5.48
N ARG A 462 28.63 -24.12 5.56
CA ARG A 462 29.62 -23.14 6.03
C ARG A 462 29.42 -22.83 7.52
N PRO A 463 30.49 -22.57 8.29
CA PRO A 463 30.36 -22.20 9.70
C PRO A 463 29.65 -20.85 9.84
N ALA A 464 28.43 -20.89 10.38
CA ALA A 464 27.50 -19.77 10.38
C ALA A 464 27.61 -18.93 11.66
N LEU A 465 28.74 -18.29 11.97
CA LEU A 465 28.81 -17.39 13.14
C LEU A 465 29.78 -16.21 12.94
N HIS A 466 29.37 -15.22 12.18
CA HIS A 466 30.04 -13.92 12.12
C HIS A 466 28.95 -12.84 12.24
N GLY A 467 29.18 -11.77 12.99
CA GLY A 467 28.13 -10.80 13.42
C GLY A 467 27.29 -10.15 12.30
N ARG A 468 26.39 -9.19 12.66
CA ARG A 468 25.37 -8.60 11.76
C ARG A 468 25.80 -8.41 10.30
N ALA A 469 26.92 -7.72 10.07
CA ALA A 469 27.40 -7.40 8.72
C ALA A 469 27.79 -8.65 7.91
N ALA A 470 28.31 -9.69 8.55
CA ALA A 470 28.68 -10.93 7.89
C ALA A 470 27.44 -11.75 7.52
N LEU A 471 26.39 -11.75 8.37
CA LEU A 471 25.09 -12.31 8.01
C LEU A 471 24.49 -11.59 6.79
N PHE A 472 24.38 -10.26 6.82
CA PHE A 472 23.82 -9.53 5.68
C PHE A 472 24.65 -9.69 4.41
N SER A 473 25.98 -9.67 4.50
CA SER A 473 26.84 -9.90 3.33
C SER A 473 26.82 -11.34 2.83
N GLY A 474 26.68 -12.34 3.71
CA GLY A 474 26.47 -13.74 3.33
C GLY A 474 25.15 -13.92 2.57
N PHE A 475 24.10 -13.30 3.10
CA PHE A 475 22.77 -13.28 2.49
C PHE A 475 22.73 -12.59 1.12
N VAL A 476 23.28 -11.38 1.00
CA VAL A 476 23.36 -10.67 -0.29
C VAL A 476 24.24 -11.41 -1.30
N ARG A 477 25.31 -12.09 -0.85
CA ARG A 477 26.13 -12.94 -1.73
C ARG A 477 25.38 -14.15 -2.27
N GLN A 478 24.51 -14.76 -1.46
CA GLN A 478 23.77 -15.95 -1.84
C GLN A 478 22.59 -15.65 -2.78
N TRP A 479 21.91 -14.52 -2.61
CA TRP A 479 20.68 -14.18 -3.36
C TRP A 479 20.84 -12.98 -4.33
N GLY A 480 21.97 -12.27 -4.30
CA GLY A 480 22.17 -11.01 -5.03
C GLY A 480 21.36 -9.84 -4.46
N PRO A 481 21.60 -8.58 -4.90
CA PRO A 481 20.88 -7.39 -4.40
C PRO A 481 19.37 -7.45 -4.65
N ALA A 482 18.97 -7.92 -5.84
CA ALA A 482 17.56 -8.09 -6.21
C ALA A 482 16.88 -9.26 -5.49
N GLY A 483 17.61 -10.37 -5.24
CA GLY A 483 17.12 -11.48 -4.42
C GLY A 483 17.01 -11.12 -2.94
N ALA A 484 17.92 -10.30 -2.42
CA ALA A 484 17.86 -9.79 -1.05
C ALA A 484 16.71 -8.79 -0.84
N GLN A 485 16.39 -7.96 -1.85
CA GLN A 485 15.21 -7.08 -1.83
C GLN A 485 13.89 -7.85 -2.02
N SER A 486 13.92 -9.01 -2.69
CA SER A 486 12.74 -9.85 -2.93
C SER A 486 12.56 -10.97 -1.90
N TRP A 487 13.54 -11.24 -1.03
CA TRP A 487 13.40 -12.24 0.03
C TRP A 487 12.39 -11.80 1.07
N ARG A 488 11.33 -12.59 1.18
CA ARG A 488 10.13 -12.25 1.95
C ARG A 488 10.06 -12.94 3.31
N GLY A 489 11.20 -13.28 3.91
CA GLY A 489 11.26 -13.92 5.23
C GLY A 489 10.63 -15.32 5.30
N GLY A 490 10.44 -15.97 4.15
CA GLY A 490 9.86 -17.31 4.06
C GLY A 490 10.91 -18.39 4.25
N LEU A 491 10.98 -18.95 5.45
CA LEU A 491 11.17 -20.39 5.60
C LEU A 491 9.75 -20.94 5.43
N GLY A 492 9.53 -21.97 4.60
CA GLY A 492 8.19 -22.43 4.19
C GLY A 492 7.19 -22.54 5.35
N ASP A 493 5.89 -22.46 5.02
CA ASP A 493 4.82 -22.48 6.01
C ASP A 493 4.98 -23.67 6.98
N VAL A 494 5.10 -23.35 8.27
CA VAL A 494 4.98 -24.33 9.33
C VAL A 494 3.49 -24.45 9.62
N PRO A 495 2.90 -25.66 9.66
CA PRO A 495 1.50 -25.84 10.01
C PRO A 495 1.21 -25.23 11.40
N ASP A 496 0.07 -24.55 11.51
CA ASP A 496 -0.54 -24.17 12.80
C ASP A 496 -1.14 -25.44 13.43
N ASP A 497 -0.29 -26.36 13.91
CA ASP A 497 -0.69 -27.46 14.79
C ASP A 497 -0.41 -27.12 16.26
#